data_AF-A0A1I0Z7T6-F1
#
_entry.id   AF-A0A1I0Z7T6-F1
#
_cell.length_a   1.000
_cell.length_b   1.000
_cell.length_c   1.000
_cell.angle_alpha   90.00
_cell.angle_beta   90.00
_cell.angle_gamma   90.00
#
_symmetry.space_group_name_H-M   'P 1'
#
loop_
_entity.id
_entity.type
_entity.pdbx_description
1 polymer ?
#
loop_
_entity_poly.entity_id
_entity_poly.type
_entity_poly.pdbx_seq_one_letter_code
_entity_poly.pdbx_strand_id
1 'polypeptide(L)'
;MPVNLPQKRAIEPMLLSFLAQIAGSEGRLCLSDEEYETLEGRHFFRDAWRRRLISIDEGGEWSTGAVISLTREGRILIGEPAPESLWRRLEVMLRRIGGADS
;
A
#
# COMPACT_ATOMS: atom_id res chain seq x y z
N MET A 1 23.64 13.32 30.02
CA MET A 1 23.64 13.97 28.69
C MET A 1 22.22 13.94 28.16
N PRO A 2 21.62 15.06 27.70
CA PRO A 2 20.29 15.01 27.08
C PRO A 2 20.37 14.27 25.74
N VAL A 3 19.58 13.22 25.58
CA VAL A 3 19.50 12.43 24.35
C VAL A 3 18.59 13.17 23.38
N ASN A 4 19.16 13.67 22.29
CA ASN A 4 18.42 14.31 21.21
C ASN A 4 17.77 13.20 20.36
N LEU A 5 16.56 12.78 20.73
CA LEU A 5 15.80 11.83 19.93
C LEU A 5 15.34 12.54 18.66
N PRO A 6 15.51 11.92 17.46
CA PRO A 6 14.98 12.49 16.24
C PRO A 6 13.47 12.65 16.36
N GLN A 7 12.97 13.88 16.24
CA GLN A 7 11.54 14.16 16.23
C GLN A 7 10.93 13.54 14.97
N LYS A 8 10.43 12.31 15.07
CA LYS A 8 9.67 11.66 14.01
C LYS A 8 8.38 12.47 13.83
N ARG A 9 8.20 13.11 12.67
CA ARG A 9 6.98 13.87 12.35
C ARG A 9 5.77 12.96 12.56
N ALA A 10 4.78 13.45 13.30
CA ALA A 10 3.51 12.75 13.48
C ALA A 10 2.87 12.48 12.11
N ILE A 11 2.40 11.25 11.90
CA ILE A 11 1.67 10.89 10.70
C ILE A 11 0.22 11.33 10.89
N GLU A 12 -0.35 11.95 9.87
CA GLU A 12 -1.74 12.40 9.89
C GLU A 12 -2.70 11.21 10.07
N PRO A 13 -3.66 11.25 11.03
CA PRO A 13 -4.58 10.13 11.25
C PRO A 13 -5.40 9.75 10.02
N MET A 14 -5.82 10.75 9.22
CA MET A 14 -6.57 10.53 7.98
C MET A 14 -5.77 9.73 6.95
N LEU A 15 -4.45 9.95 6.87
CA LEU A 15 -3.58 9.17 6.00
C LEU A 15 -3.53 7.71 6.44
N LEU A 16 -3.41 7.44 7.75
CA LEU A 16 -3.39 6.07 8.27
C LEU A 16 -4.72 5.36 8.01
N SER A 17 -5.85 6.03 8.26
CA SER A 17 -7.17 5.48 7.98
C SER A 17 -7.37 5.17 6.50
N PHE A 18 -6.91 6.05 5.61
CA PHE A 18 -6.98 5.84 4.17
C PHE A 18 -6.14 4.63 3.72
N LEU A 19 -4.91 4.49 4.21
CA LEU A 19 -4.07 3.32 3.90
C LEU A 19 -4.67 2.03 4.45
N ALA A 20 -5.24 2.07 5.67
CA ALA A 20 -5.94 0.92 6.25
C ALA A 20 -7.18 0.52 5.45
N GLN A 21 -7.91 1.48 4.88
CA GLN A 21 -9.03 1.23 3.99
C GLN A 21 -8.59 0.48 2.73
N ILE A 22 -7.52 0.93 2.07
CA ILE A 22 -6.98 0.25 0.89
C ILE A 22 -6.53 -1.17 1.26
N ALA A 23 -5.89 -1.36 2.42
CA ALA A 23 -5.47 -2.68 2.90
C ALA A 23 -6.68 -3.62 3.09
N GLY A 24 -7.77 -3.12 3.67
CA GLY A 24 -9.03 -3.84 3.82
C GLY A 24 -9.66 -4.26 2.48
N SER A 25 -9.37 -3.54 1.40
CA SER A 25 -9.81 -3.84 0.02
C SER A 25 -8.76 -4.68 -0.75
N GLU A 26 -8.12 -5.65 -0.09
CA GLU A 26 -7.05 -6.49 -0.67
C GLU A 26 -5.83 -5.71 -1.18
N GLY A 27 -5.65 -4.48 -0.68
CA GLY A 27 -4.58 -3.59 -1.09
C GLY A 27 -4.85 -2.80 -2.36
N ARG A 28 -6.09 -2.79 -2.87
CA ARG A 28 -6.49 -2.02 -4.05
C ARG A 28 -7.84 -1.35 -3.85
N LEU A 29 -7.99 -0.14 -4.38
CA LEU A 29 -9.24 0.61 -4.38
C LEU A 29 -9.52 1.04 -5.82
N CYS A 30 -10.63 0.55 -6.39
CA CYS A 30 -11.11 0.99 -7.69
C CYS A 30 -12.07 2.15 -7.48
N LEU A 31 -11.84 3.25 -8.17
CA LEU A 31 -12.62 4.48 -8.08
C LEU A 31 -13.17 4.85 -9.46
N SER A 32 -14.37 5.41 -9.50
CA SER A 32 -14.85 6.16 -10.66
C SER A 32 -14.08 7.49 -10.83
N ASP A 33 -14.27 8.16 -11.97
CA ASP A 33 -13.66 9.48 -12.21
C ASP A 33 -14.09 10.50 -11.13
N GLU A 34 -15.39 10.54 -10.81
CA GLU A 34 -15.95 11.45 -9.81
C GLU A 34 -15.37 11.19 -8.40
N GLU A 35 -15.20 9.91 -8.04
CA GLU A 35 -14.60 9.50 -6.78
C GLU A 35 -13.11 9.85 -6.73
N TYR A 36 -12.40 9.66 -7.85
CA TYR A 36 -10.99 9.98 -7.97
C TYR A 36 -10.74 11.48 -7.86
N GLU A 37 -11.47 12.30 -8.61
CA GLU A 37 -11.38 13.78 -8.55
C GLU A 37 -11.64 14.31 -7.13
N THR A 38 -12.66 13.77 -6.45
CA THR A 38 -12.98 14.14 -5.06
C THR A 38 -11.83 13.79 -4.11
N LEU A 39 -11.17 12.65 -4.34
CA LEU A 39 -10.06 12.18 -3.52
C LEU A 39 -8.76 12.95 -3.79
N GLU A 40 -8.50 13.31 -5.05
CA GLU A 40 -7.30 14.04 -5.47
C GLU A 40 -7.16 15.40 -4.75
N GLY A 41 -8.29 16.07 -4.51
CA GLY A 41 -8.32 17.34 -3.77
C GLY A 41 -7.86 17.22 -2.30
N ARG A 42 -7.87 16.01 -1.71
CA ARG A 42 -7.58 15.81 -0.30
C ARG A 42 -6.09 15.89 0.00
N HIS A 43 -5.74 16.50 1.14
CA HIS A 43 -4.34 16.66 1.56
C HIS A 43 -3.66 15.31 1.83
N PHE A 44 -4.31 14.43 2.59
CA PHE A 44 -3.77 13.11 2.94
C PHE A 44 -3.48 12.25 1.71
N PHE A 45 -4.30 12.36 0.66
CA PHE A 45 -4.12 11.61 -0.58
C PHE A 45 -2.86 12.05 -1.32
N ARG A 46 -2.68 13.37 -1.49
CA ARG A 46 -1.46 13.94 -2.07
C ARG A 46 -0.21 13.63 -1.25
N ASP A 47 -0.32 13.59 0.08
CA ASP A 47 0.77 13.18 0.96
C ASP A 47 1.10 11.68 0.79
N ALA A 48 0.10 10.82 0.69
CA ALA A 48 0.27 9.39 0.40
C ALA A 48 1.06 9.16 -0.90
N TRP A 49 0.67 9.86 -1.96
CA TRP A 49 1.34 9.80 -3.26
C TRP A 49 2.78 10.31 -3.20
N ARG A 50 3.00 11.51 -2.62
CA ARG A 50 4.34 12.12 -2.49
C ARG A 50 5.32 11.25 -1.72
N ARG A 51 4.83 10.57 -0.67
CA ARG A 51 5.62 9.65 0.15
C ARG A 51 5.76 8.26 -0.47
N ARG A 52 5.25 8.04 -1.68
CA ARG A 52 5.24 6.75 -2.38
C ARG A 52 4.58 5.63 -1.57
N LEU A 53 3.54 5.96 -0.80
CA LEU A 53 2.80 4.98 0.00
C LEU A 53 1.74 4.26 -0.84
N ILE A 54 1.27 4.90 -1.90
CA ILE A 54 0.32 4.36 -2.88
C ILE A 54 0.87 4.48 -4.30
N SER A 55 0.40 3.61 -5.19
CA SER A 55 0.52 3.76 -6.65
C SER A 55 -0.86 4.04 -7.23
N ILE A 56 -0.94 4.83 -8.30
CA ILE A 56 -2.20 5.20 -8.97
C ILE A 56 -2.07 4.77 -10.43
N ASP A 57 -3.07 4.03 -10.90
CA ASP A 57 -3.23 3.66 -12.30
C ASP A 57 -4.52 4.32 -12.80
N GLU A 58 -4.38 5.41 -13.54
CA GLU A 58 -5.49 6.21 -14.05
C GLU A 58 -5.98 5.64 -15.38
N GLY A 59 -7.30 5.66 -15.56
CA GLY A 59 -7.92 5.33 -16.83
C GLY A 59 -7.46 6.26 -17.95
N GLY A 60 -7.32 5.72 -19.15
CA GLY A 60 -6.92 6.46 -20.34
C GLY A 60 -8.03 6.51 -21.40
N GLU A 61 -7.65 6.42 -22.66
CA GLU A 61 -8.58 6.47 -23.79
C GLU A 61 -9.64 5.35 -23.78
N TRP A 62 -9.32 4.20 -23.18
CA TRP A 62 -10.14 2.98 -23.25
C TRP A 62 -10.83 2.61 -21.92
N SER A 63 -10.58 3.37 -20.85
CA SER A 63 -11.12 3.08 -19.52
C SER A 63 -11.27 4.35 -18.70
N THR A 64 -12.27 4.39 -17.84
CA THR A 64 -12.51 5.49 -16.89
C THR A 64 -12.16 5.08 -15.46
N GLY A 65 -11.98 6.07 -14.59
CA GLY A 65 -11.68 5.90 -13.19
C GLY A 65 -10.19 5.74 -12.88
N ALA A 66 -9.90 5.28 -11.67
CA ALA A 66 -8.54 5.02 -11.23
C ALA A 66 -8.46 3.81 -10.30
N VAL A 67 -7.35 3.08 -10.37
CA VAL A 67 -7.02 2.02 -9.41
C VAL A 67 -5.88 2.50 -8.53
N ILE A 68 -6.16 2.63 -7.24
CA ILE A 68 -5.15 2.97 -6.23
C ILE A 68 -4.69 1.69 -5.57
N SER A 69 -3.39 1.42 -5.57
CA SER A 69 -2.80 0.25 -4.91
C SER A 69 -1.85 0.62 -3.79
N LEU A 70 -1.82 -0.19 -2.74
CA LEU A 70 -0.83 -0.07 -1.66
C LEU A 70 0.55 -0.53 -2.14
N THR A 71 1.54 0.35 -1.96
CA THR A 71 2.96 0.01 -2.17
C THR A 71 3.52 -0.79 -1.00
N ARG A 72 4.77 -1.26 -1.13
CA ARG A 72 5.49 -1.89 -0.03
C ARG A 72 5.69 -0.92 1.14
N GLU A 73 6.01 0.33 0.85
CA GLU A 73 6.25 1.40 1.83
C GLU A 73 4.97 1.73 2.60
N GLY A 74 3.84 1.81 1.89
CA GLY A 74 2.51 1.99 2.49
C GLY A 74 2.15 0.86 3.46
N ARG A 75 2.39 -0.40 3.06
CA ARG A 75 2.15 -1.58 3.89
C ARG A 75 3.02 -1.61 5.14
N ILE A 76 4.32 -1.31 5.01
CA ILE A 76 5.23 -1.19 6.16
C ILE A 76 4.75 -0.12 7.13
N LEU A 77 4.24 1.01 6.63
CA LEU A 77 3.77 2.11 7.46
C LEU A 77 2.59 1.71 8.36
N ILE A 78 1.66 0.91 7.84
CA ILE A 78 0.49 0.42 8.58
C ILE A 78 0.74 -0.91 9.31
N GLY A 79 1.98 -1.43 9.27
CA GLY A 79 2.33 -2.70 9.91
C GLY A 79 1.73 -3.94 9.24
N GLU A 80 1.29 -3.82 8.00
CA GLU A 80 0.74 -4.94 7.24
C GLU A 80 1.89 -5.63 6.46
N PRO A 81 2.13 -6.94 6.65
CA PRO A 81 3.11 -7.65 5.84
C PRO A 81 2.65 -7.67 4.37
N ALA A 82 3.61 -7.55 3.45
CA ALA A 82 3.30 -7.70 2.02
C ALA A 82 2.63 -9.07 1.79
N PRO A 83 1.60 -9.16 0.93
CA PRO A 83 0.98 -10.44 0.59
C PRO A 83 2.07 -11.39 0.10
N GLU A 84 2.16 -12.57 0.70
CA GLU A 84 3.14 -13.58 0.31
C GLU A 84 2.99 -13.83 -1.19
N SER A 85 4.06 -13.61 -1.96
CA SER A 85 4.03 -13.94 -3.37
C SER A 85 3.71 -15.44 -3.50
N LEU A 86 2.77 -15.78 -4.38
CA LEU A 86 2.45 -17.18 -4.69
C LEU A 86 3.72 -17.97 -5.01
N TRP A 87 4.72 -17.32 -5.63
CA TRP A 87 6.05 -17.86 -5.85
C TRP A 87 6.82 -18.21 -4.58
N ARG A 88 6.83 -17.35 -3.56
CA ARG A 88 7.42 -17.68 -2.25
C ARG A 88 6.68 -18.84 -1.58
N ARG A 89 5.35 -18.86 -1.67
CA ARG A 89 4.53 -19.94 -1.15
C ARG A 89 4.86 -21.28 -1.83
N LEU A 90 5.03 -21.25 -3.15
CA LEU A 90 5.45 -22.40 -3.95
C LEU A 90 6.89 -22.82 -3.63
N GLU A 91 7.84 -21.90 -3.49
CA GLU A 91 9.22 -22.20 -3.07
C GLU A 91 9.27 -22.88 -1.70
N VAL A 92 8.46 -22.42 -0.73
CA VAL A 92 8.37 -23.05 0.60
C VAL A 92 7.78 -24.46 0.50
N MET A 93 6.76 -24.67 -0.35
CA MET A 93 6.21 -26.02 -0.59
C MET A 93 7.23 -26.93 -1.29
N LEU A 94 7.91 -26.44 -2.32
CA LEU A 94 8.91 -27.21 -3.07
C LEU A 94 10.12 -27.58 -2.20
N ARG A 95 10.57 -26.68 -1.31
CA ARG A 95 11.61 -26.98 -0.31
C ARG A 95 11.19 -28.06 0.68
N ARG A 96 9.91 -28.14 1.05
CA ARG A 96 9.39 -29.24 1.89
C ARG A 96 9.31 -30.58 1.16
N ILE A 97 9.08 -30.56 -0.15
CA ILE A 97 9.03 -31.78 -0.98
C ILE A 97 10.43 -32.31 -1.29
N GLY A 98 11.43 -31.42 -1.40
CA GLY A 98 12.84 -31.79 -1.64
C GLY A 98 13.63 -32.20 -0.40
N GLY A 99 13.05 -32.13 0.81
CA GLY A 99 13.66 -32.57 2.05
C GLY A 99 13.40 -34.06 2.33
N ALA A 100 13.81 -34.93 1.41
CA ALA A 100 14.02 -36.33 1.70
C ALA A 100 15.53 -36.54 1.85
N ASP A 101 15.90 -37.03 3.03
CA ASP A 101 17.25 -37.33 3.52
C ASP A 101 18.34 -37.54 2.46
N SER A 102 19.42 -36.78 2.60
CA SER A 102 20.82 -37.20 2.38
C SER A 102 21.76 -36.27 3.14
#